data_AF-A0A7W0BW39-F1
#
_entry.id   AF-A0A7W0BW39-F1
#
_cell.length_a   1.000
_cell.length_b   1.000
_cell.length_c   1.000
_cell.angle_alpha   90.00
_cell.angle_beta   90.00
_cell.angle_gamma   90.00
#
_symmetry.space_group_name_H-M   'P 1'
#
loop_
_entity.id
_entity.type
_entity.pdbx_description
1 polymer ?
#
loop_
_entity_poly.entity_id
_entity_poly.type
_entity_poly.pdbx_seq_one_letter_code
_entity_poly.pdbx_strand_id
1 'polypeptide(L)'
;MVDLVIETDLRKAGQNDDLNYTINYAELYRICREIVEGKPFKLIETVAEKIADTILATFPSISNCKVKVIKPNPPIRGHYESVAVEIVRGR
;
A
#
# COMPACT_ATOMS: atom_id res chain seq x y z
N MET A 1 5.56 -5.81 -7.57
CA MET A 1 4.21 -5.22 -7.78
C MET A 1 3.59 -5.04 -6.41
N VAL A 2 2.81 -3.98 -6.21
CA VAL A 2 2.12 -3.69 -4.94
C VAL A 2 0.67 -3.41 -5.23
N ASP A 3 -0.24 -4.12 -4.56
CA ASP A 3 -1.65 -3.79 -4.51
C ASP A 3 -1.93 -3.07 -3.18
N LEU A 4 -2.62 -1.94 -3.24
CA LEU A 4 -2.97 -1.13 -2.08
C LEU A 4 -4.48 -0.87 -2.08
N VAL A 5 -5.13 -1.21 -0.97
CA VAL A 5 -6.53 -0.85 -0.69
C VAL A 5 -6.56 -0.05 0.60
N ILE A 6 -7.30 1.06 0.61
CA ILE A 6 -7.46 1.93 1.77
C ILE A 6 -8.94 2.08 2.11
N GLU A 7 -9.24 2.17 3.40
CA GLU A 7 -10.59 2.44 3.90
C GLU A 7 -10.64 3.85 4.45
N THR A 8 -11.53 4.67 3.89
CA THR A 8 -11.76 6.07 4.28
C THR A 8 -13.16 6.50 3.83
N ASP A 9 -13.75 7.52 4.47
CA ASP A 9 -15.08 8.00 4.08
C ASP A 9 -14.98 8.90 2.84
N LEU A 10 -15.42 8.36 1.70
CA LEU A 10 -15.44 9.04 0.41
C LEU A 10 -16.78 9.75 0.11
N ARG A 11 -17.76 9.70 1.02
CA ARG A 11 -19.10 10.25 0.77
C ARG A 11 -19.05 11.73 0.44
N LYS A 12 -18.27 12.51 1.20
CA LYS A 12 -18.15 13.96 0.98
C LYS A 12 -17.49 14.28 -0.36
N ALA A 13 -16.42 13.56 -0.72
CA ALA A 13 -15.79 13.71 -2.04
C ALA A 13 -16.78 13.41 -3.17
N GLY A 14 -17.49 12.28 -3.10
CA GLY A 14 -18.45 11.89 -4.14
C GLY A 14 -19.67 12.80 -4.27
N GLN A 15 -20.10 13.46 -3.18
CA GLN A 15 -21.20 14.40 -3.20
C GLN A 15 -20.84 15.77 -3.79
N ASN A 16 -19.57 16.18 -3.67
CA ASN A 16 -19.13 17.53 -4.00
C ASN A 16 -18.18 17.58 -5.20
N ASP A 17 -17.74 16.43 -5.70
CA ASP A 17 -16.74 16.31 -6.77
C ASP A 17 -15.47 17.14 -6.50
N ASP A 18 -14.99 17.08 -5.25
CA ASP A 18 -13.86 17.89 -4.77
C ASP A 18 -12.74 17.01 -4.21
N LEU A 19 -11.56 17.15 -4.82
CA LEU A 19 -10.33 16.44 -4.45
C LEU A 19 -9.85 16.80 -3.04
N ASN A 20 -10.25 17.94 -2.49
CA ASN A 20 -9.91 18.33 -1.12
C ASN A 20 -10.60 17.45 -0.06
N TYR A 21 -11.61 16.67 -0.45
CA TYR A 21 -12.33 15.76 0.45
C TYR A 21 -11.95 14.28 0.27
N THR A 22 -10.93 13.98 -0.52
CA THR A 22 -10.42 12.62 -0.73
C THR A 22 -8.92 12.53 -0.48
N ILE A 23 -8.36 11.33 -0.62
CA ILE A 23 -6.92 11.10 -0.59
C ILE A 23 -6.38 11.11 -2.03
N ASN A 24 -5.32 11.87 -2.25
CA ASN A 24 -4.64 11.89 -3.54
C ASN A 24 -3.86 10.58 -3.76
N TYR A 25 -4.35 9.74 -4.67
CA TYR A 25 -3.69 8.48 -5.01
C TYR A 25 -2.28 8.66 -5.60
N ALA A 26 -1.94 9.82 -6.16
CA ALA A 26 -0.58 10.11 -6.61
C ALA A 26 0.41 10.19 -5.44
N GLU A 27 -0.04 10.62 -4.26
CA GLU A 27 0.77 10.62 -3.05
C GLU A 27 0.93 9.21 -2.49
N LEU A 28 -0.14 8.41 -2.47
CA LEU A 28 -0.08 6.99 -2.09
C LEU A 28 0.90 6.21 -2.97
N TYR A 29 0.85 6.45 -4.29
CA TYR A 29 1.80 5.86 -5.23
C TYR A 29 3.25 6.28 -4.92
N ARG A 30 3.50 7.57 -4.66
CA ARG A 30 4.85 8.05 -4.32
C ARG A 30 5.40 7.37 -3.07
N ILE A 31 4.60 7.23 -2.02
CA ILE A 31 4.98 6.52 -0.80
C ILE A 31 5.33 5.06 -1.11
N CYS A 32 4.48 4.35 -1.85
CA CYS A 32 4.74 2.96 -2.22
C CYS A 32 6.04 2.84 -3.04
N ARG A 33 6.24 3.71 -4.03
CA ARG A 33 7.42 3.73 -4.88
C ARG A 33 8.69 3.98 -4.07
N GLU A 34 8.70 5.00 -3.20
CA GLU A 34 9.86 5.36 -2.39
C GLU A 34 10.29 4.22 -1.46
N ILE A 35 9.34 3.47 -0.90
CA ILE A 35 9.65 2.34 -0.03
C ILE A 35 10.17 1.13 -0.83
N VAL A 36 9.59 0.86 -1.99
CA VAL A 36 9.96 -0.30 -2.83
C VAL A 36 11.28 -0.08 -3.56
N GLU A 37 11.53 1.13 -4.09
CA GLU A 37 12.74 1.49 -4.85
C GLU A 37 13.86 2.06 -3.97
N GLY A 38 13.56 2.36 -2.71
CA GLY A 38 14.51 2.91 -1.75
C GLY A 38 15.47 1.87 -1.17
N LYS A 39 15.73 1.97 0.13
CA LYS A 39 16.66 1.07 0.82
C LYS A 39 16.18 -0.39 0.69
N PRO A 40 17.05 -1.34 0.27
CA PRO A 40 16.65 -2.73 0.13
C PRO A 40 16.35 -3.37 1.48
N PHE A 41 15.28 -4.17 1.52
CA PHE A 41 14.90 -5.00 2.65
C PHE A 41 15.10 -6.49 2.34
N LYS A 42 15.30 -7.30 3.38
CA LYS A 42 15.44 -8.75 3.24
C LYS A 42 14.10 -9.46 3.02
N LEU A 43 13.01 -8.88 3.52
CA LEU A 43 11.68 -9.48 3.60
C LEU A 43 10.66 -8.59 2.90
N ILE A 44 9.72 -9.22 2.18
CA ILE A 44 8.60 -8.50 1.54
C ILE A 44 7.54 -8.09 2.58
N GLU A 45 7.53 -8.76 3.73
CA GLU A 45 6.80 -8.41 4.94
C GLU A 45 7.23 -7.05 5.46
N THR A 46 8.54 -6.77 5.51
CA THR A 46 9.04 -5.46 5.95
C THR A 46 8.65 -4.35 4.98
N VAL A 47 8.63 -4.64 3.67
CA VAL A 47 8.14 -3.68 2.65
C VAL A 47 6.66 -3.39 2.89
N ALA A 48 5.83 -4.43 3.05
CA ALA A 48 4.40 -4.28 3.30
C ALA A 48 4.14 -3.49 4.59
N GLU A 49 4.84 -3.81 5.68
CA GLU A 49 4.72 -3.11 6.97
C GLU A 49 5.08 -1.64 6.84
N LYS A 50 6.19 -1.32 6.17
CA LYS A 50 6.63 0.06 5.99
C LYS A 50 5.64 0.88 5.17
N ILE A 51 5.03 0.29 4.14
CA ILE A 51 3.98 0.94 3.36
C ILE A 51 2.77 1.23 4.24
N ALA A 52 2.29 0.23 4.98
CA ALA A 52 1.14 0.38 5.86
C ALA A 52 1.38 1.44 6.95
N ASP A 53 2.50 1.35 7.68
CA ASP A 53 2.90 2.30 8.71
C ASP A 53 2.96 3.74 8.17
N THR A 54 3.59 3.93 7.01
CA THR A 54 3.78 5.27 6.44
C THR A 54 2.44 5.86 6.00
N ILE A 55 1.59 5.08 5.31
CA ILE A 55 0.26 5.53 4.90
C ILE A 55 -0.61 5.89 6.11
N LEU A 56 -0.64 5.02 7.13
CA LEU A 56 -1.39 5.27 8.36
C LEU A 56 -0.78 6.38 9.22
N ALA A 57 0.48 6.74 9.07
CA ALA A 57 1.03 7.93 9.73
C ALA A 57 0.72 9.22 8.97
N THR A 58 0.81 9.18 7.63
CA THR A 58 0.65 10.37 6.77
C THR A 58 -0.80 10.81 6.60
N PHE A 59 -1.77 9.87 6.58
CA PHE A 59 -3.17 10.18 6.27
C PHE A 59 -4.12 9.82 7.42
N PRO A 60 -4.36 10.73 8.39
CA PRO A 60 -5.27 10.51 9.51
C PRO A 60 -6.69 10.05 9.15
N SER A 61 -7.21 10.37 7.96
CA SER A 61 -8.54 9.96 7.51
C SER A 61 -8.63 8.51 7.01
N ILE A 62 -7.50 7.81 6.84
CA ILE A 62 -7.47 6.38 6.52
C ILE A 62 -7.59 5.58 7.82
N SER A 63 -8.64 4.76 7.94
CA SER A 63 -8.87 3.92 9.12
C SER A 63 -8.15 2.59 9.04
N ASN A 64 -8.14 1.97 7.86
CA ASN A 64 -7.46 0.72 7.56
C ASN A 64 -6.76 0.79 6.21
N CYS A 65 -5.69 0.02 6.07
CA CYS A 65 -5.10 -0.27 4.77
C CYS A 65 -4.77 -1.76 4.65
N LYS A 66 -4.92 -2.27 3.42
CA LYS A 66 -4.48 -3.60 3.01
C LYS A 66 -3.38 -3.43 1.99
N VAL A 67 -2.22 -4.04 2.26
CA VAL A 67 -1.04 -3.97 1.40
C VAL A 67 -0.67 -5.38 0.99
N LYS A 68 -0.62 -5.62 -0.32
CA LYS A 68 -0.13 -6.87 -0.90
C LYS A 68 1.13 -6.62 -1.70
N VAL A 69 2.22 -7.29 -1.33
CA VAL A 69 3.51 -7.19 -2.02
C VAL A 69 3.78 -8.48 -2.76
N ILE A 70 3.86 -8.38 -4.09
CA ILE A 70 4.01 -9.51 -5.00
C ILE A 70 5.45 -9.55 -5.51
N LYS A 71 6.10 -10.71 -5.30
CA LYS A 71 7.40 -11.08 -5.81
C LYS A 71 7.21 -12.05 -6.98
N PRO A 72 7.33 -11.60 -8.24
CA PRO A 72 7.08 -12.45 -9.41
C PRO A 72 8.19 -13.48 -9.62
N ASN A 73 9.45 -13.12 -9.34
CA ASN A 73 10.62 -13.97 -9.57
C ASN A 73 11.36 -14.28 -8.25
N PRO A 74 10.74 -14.99 -7.28
CA PRO A 74 11.45 -15.49 -6.12
C PRO A 74 12.45 -16.58 -6.53
N PRO A 75 13.53 -16.78 -5.75
CA PRO A 75 14.55 -17.80 -6.03
C PRO A 75 14.08 -19.20 -5.61
N ILE A 76 12.92 -19.63 -6.12
CA ILE A 76 12.33 -20.93 -5.83
C ILE A 76 12.42 -21.76 -7.11
N ARG A 77 12.89 -23.01 -7.02
CA ARG A 77 12.88 -23.92 -8.17
C ARG A 77 11.46 -24.51 -8.30
N GLY A 78 10.73 -24.15 -9.34
CA GLY A 78 9.38 -24.65 -9.59
C GLY A 78 8.65 -23.86 -10.68
N HIS A 79 7.42 -24.27 -10.98
CA HIS A 79 6.51 -23.55 -11.87
C HIS A 79 5.44 -22.85 -11.04
N TYR A 80 5.48 -21.52 -11.02
CA TYR A 80 4.50 -20.66 -10.38
C TYR A 80 4.50 -19.32 -11.10
N GLU A 81 3.43 -18.55 -10.93
CA GLU A 81 3.34 -17.19 -11.49
C GLU A 81 4.04 -16.17 -10.56
N SER A 82 3.77 -16.23 -9.26
CA SER A 82 4.39 -15.35 -8.27
C SER A 82 4.16 -15.85 -6.84
N VAL A 83 4.86 -15.24 -5.88
CA VAL A 83 4.53 -15.34 -4.45
C VAL A 83 4.22 -13.96 -3.90
N ALA A 84 3.41 -13.89 -2.85
CA ALA A 84 3.03 -12.62 -2.25
C ALA A 84 2.84 -12.73 -0.74
N VAL A 85 2.95 -11.58 -0.07
CA VAL A 85 2.43 -11.38 1.28
C VAL A 85 1.32 -10.34 1.23
N GLU A 86 0.28 -10.52 2.03
CA GLU A 86 -0.81 -9.55 2.19
C GLU A 86 -0.99 -9.29 3.68
N ILE A 87 -1.02 -8.02 4.07
CA ILE A 87 -1.28 -7.59 5.45
C ILE A 87 -2.44 -6.61 5.47
N VAL A 88 -3.15 -6.58 6.60
CA VAL A 88 -4.14 -5.55 6.93
C VAL A 88 -3.67 -4.86 8.22
N ARG A 89 -3.67 -3.53 8.21
CA ARG A 89 -3.34 -2.70 9.37
C ARG A 89 -4.43 -1.64 9.54
N GLY A 90 -4.78 -1.38 10.79
CA GLY A 90 -5.78 -0.41 11.19
C GLY A 90 -5.32 0.39 12.40
N ARG A 91 -6.02 1.48 12.67
CA ARG A 91 -5.86 2.24 13.93
C ARG A 91 -6.89 1.84 14.97
#